data_AF-A0A7K2Q5U3-F1
#
_entry.id   AF-A0A7K2Q5U3-F1
#
_cell.length_a   1.000
_cell.length_b   1.000
_cell.length_c   1.000
_cell.angle_alpha   90.00
_cell.angle_beta   90.00
_cell.angle_gamma   90.00
#
_symmetry.space_group_name_H-M   'P 1'
#
loop_
_entity.id
_entity.type
_entity.pdbx_description
1 polymer ?
#
loop_
_entity_poly.entity_id
_entity_poly.type
_entity_poly.pdbx_seq_one_letter_code
_entity_poly.pdbx_strand_id
1 'polypeptide(L)'
;MEFGNGAAGADGARYLPIAQHGLIGDLRTAALVGANGTIDWYCCPRFDAPSVFASILDADKGGSWELASDIATRTRQFYFPDTNVLITRFYAEDGVAEIQDFMPVVDESREASRHRLIRRVICVRGSLPFRTRIAPRFGYGAEPHTVRVQVHEAVFDS
;
A
#
# COMPACT_ATOMS: atom_id res chain seq x y z
N MET A 1 33.32 0.49 1.71
CA MET A 1 31.99 0.44 2.36
C MET A 1 31.00 0.15 1.24
N GLU A 2 30.80 -1.13 0.96
CA GLU A 2 29.95 -1.60 -0.14
C GLU A 2 28.48 -1.61 0.31
N PHE A 3 27.63 -0.90 -0.44
CA PHE A 3 26.19 -1.07 -0.32
C PHE A 3 25.78 -2.28 -1.15
N GLY A 4 25.80 -3.45 -0.51
CA GLY A 4 25.40 -4.72 -1.08
C GLY A 4 23.87 -4.86 -1.21
N ASN A 5 23.46 -5.04 -2.45
CA ASN A 5 22.35 -5.86 -2.95
C ASN A 5 20.90 -5.54 -2.52
N GLY A 6 20.10 -5.14 -3.52
CA GLY A 6 18.64 -5.06 -3.44
C GLY A 6 18.07 -5.44 -4.80
N ALA A 7 18.27 -6.69 -5.21
CA ALA A 7 17.48 -7.29 -6.27
C ALA A 7 16.06 -7.50 -5.72
N ALA A 8 15.20 -6.50 -5.87
CA ALA A 8 13.75 -6.68 -5.71
C ALA A 8 13.18 -7.32 -7.00
N GLY A 9 13.73 -8.47 -7.38
CA GLY A 9 13.16 -9.32 -8.41
C GLY A 9 12.33 -10.38 -7.70
N ALA A 10 11.11 -10.60 -8.18
CA ALA A 10 10.18 -11.61 -7.74
C ALA A 10 10.86 -12.96 -7.40
N ASP A 11 10.97 -13.28 -6.11
CA ASP A 11 11.33 -14.62 -5.66
C ASP A 11 10.54 -14.97 -4.39
N GLY A 12 9.55 -15.85 -4.56
CA GLY A 12 9.10 -16.91 -3.65
C GLY A 12 8.76 -16.66 -2.17
N ALA A 13 9.06 -15.52 -1.57
CA ALA A 13 8.80 -15.29 -0.16
C ALA A 13 7.34 -14.88 0.03
N ARG A 14 6.54 -15.80 0.58
CA ARG A 14 5.13 -15.58 0.95
C ARG A 14 4.91 -14.33 1.82
N TYR A 15 5.94 -13.91 2.55
CA TYR A 15 5.95 -12.70 3.37
C TYR A 15 7.22 -11.90 3.11
N LEU A 16 7.11 -10.58 3.06
CA LEU A 16 8.28 -9.71 3.02
C LEU A 16 9.00 -9.70 4.37
N PRO A 17 10.35 -9.56 4.39
CA PRO A 17 11.07 -9.25 5.61
C PRO A 17 10.51 -7.99 6.29
N ILE A 18 10.54 -7.95 7.62
CA ILE A 18 10.00 -6.80 8.37
C ILE A 18 10.64 -5.47 7.96
N ALA A 19 11.94 -5.48 7.64
CA ALA A 19 12.71 -4.32 7.21
C ALA A 19 12.30 -3.77 5.82
N GLN A 20 11.46 -4.49 5.08
CA GLN A 20 10.93 -4.06 3.78
C GLN A 20 9.51 -3.49 3.89
N HIS A 21 9.08 -3.12 5.10
CA HIS A 21 7.82 -2.43 5.31
C HIS A 21 8.07 -1.00 5.84
N GLY A 22 7.29 -0.05 5.34
CA GLY A 22 7.11 1.27 5.92
C GLY A 22 5.76 1.38 6.63
N LEU A 23 5.69 2.25 7.63
CA LEU A 23 4.48 2.57 8.39
C LEU A 23 3.98 3.98 8.04
N ILE A 24 2.71 4.11 7.69
CA ILE A 24 2.01 5.41 7.51
C ILE A 24 0.80 5.48 8.44
N GLY A 25 0.39 6.68 8.88
CA GLY A 25 -0.76 6.84 9.77
C GLY A 25 -1.31 8.26 9.85
N ASP A 26 -2.56 8.38 10.31
CA ASP A 26 -3.31 9.64 10.46
C ASP A 26 -3.58 10.02 11.94
N LEU A 27 -2.79 9.47 12.87
CA LEU A 27 -2.97 9.55 14.33
C LEU A 27 -4.19 8.76 14.88
N ARG A 28 -4.99 8.12 14.03
CA ARG A 28 -6.16 7.33 14.45
C ARG A 28 -6.02 5.86 14.08
N THR A 29 -5.33 5.59 12.97
CA THR A 29 -4.93 4.25 12.55
C THR A 29 -3.59 4.31 11.80
N ALA A 30 -3.11 3.14 11.36
CA ALA A 30 -1.92 3.02 10.56
C ALA A 30 -2.03 1.89 9.53
N ALA A 31 -1.22 2.00 8.47
CA ALA A 31 -1.07 0.98 7.44
C ALA A 31 0.39 0.58 7.28
N LEU A 32 0.64 -0.72 7.03
CA LEU A 32 1.96 -1.24 6.65
C LEU A 32 2.07 -1.37 5.15
N VAL A 33 3.10 -0.74 4.59
CA VAL A 33 3.35 -0.63 3.15
C VAL A 33 4.61 -1.42 2.79
N GLY A 34 4.46 -2.50 2.04
CA GLY A 34 5.56 -3.30 1.52
C GLY A 34 6.36 -2.59 0.41
N ALA A 35 7.66 -2.83 0.35
CA ALA A 35 8.54 -2.29 -0.70
C ALA A 35 8.26 -2.84 -2.11
N ASN A 36 7.37 -3.82 -2.22
CA ASN A 36 6.78 -4.35 -3.46
C ASN A 36 5.49 -3.59 -3.89
N GLY A 37 5.04 -2.59 -3.11
CA GLY A 37 3.82 -1.83 -3.39
C GLY A 37 2.54 -2.43 -2.79
N THR A 38 2.61 -3.33 -1.82
CA THR A 38 1.42 -3.81 -1.09
C THR A 38 1.09 -2.97 0.13
N ILE A 39 -0.20 -2.84 0.46
CA ILE A 39 -0.66 -2.56 1.83
C ILE A 39 -1.00 -3.90 2.46
N ASP A 40 -0.19 -4.34 3.40
CA ASP A 40 -0.30 -5.69 4.00
C ASP A 40 -1.04 -5.71 5.34
N TRP A 41 -1.17 -4.55 5.96
CA TRP A 41 -1.95 -4.33 7.17
C TRP A 41 -2.66 -2.99 7.09
N TYR A 42 -3.95 -2.99 7.41
CA TYR A 42 -4.71 -1.74 7.59
C TYR A 42 -5.99 -2.01 8.37
N CYS A 43 -6.19 -1.29 9.47
CA CYS A 43 -7.46 -1.22 10.19
C CYS A 43 -8.12 0.12 9.91
N CYS A 44 -9.42 0.15 9.65
CA CYS A 44 -10.17 1.38 9.44
C CYS A 44 -11.48 1.30 10.23
N PRO A 45 -11.87 2.33 11.00
CA PRO A 45 -11.25 3.66 11.10
C PRO A 45 -10.15 3.82 12.17
N ARG A 46 -9.93 2.82 13.04
CA ARG A 46 -9.09 2.92 14.24
C ARG A 46 -8.25 1.67 14.46
N PHE A 47 -7.20 1.77 15.28
CA PHE A 47 -6.27 0.66 15.53
C PHE A 47 -6.91 -0.65 16.01
N ASP A 48 -8.00 -0.58 16.76
CA ASP A 48 -8.71 -1.74 17.31
C ASP A 48 -9.99 -2.11 16.53
N ALA A 49 -10.19 -1.53 15.34
CA ALA A 49 -11.22 -1.97 14.41
C ALA A 49 -10.80 -3.26 13.69
N PRO A 50 -11.74 -4.07 13.17
CA PRO A 50 -11.42 -5.18 12.29
C PRO A 50 -10.54 -4.74 11.12
N SER A 51 -9.51 -5.53 10.83
CA SER A 51 -8.60 -5.26 9.71
C SER A 51 -9.35 -5.33 8.39
N VAL A 52 -9.06 -4.42 7.47
CA VAL A 52 -9.46 -4.49 6.05
C VAL A 52 -8.43 -5.28 5.25
N PHE A 53 -7.15 -5.16 5.61
CA PHE A 53 -6.03 -5.92 5.05
C PHE A 53 -5.21 -6.51 6.20
N ALA A 54 -4.81 -7.77 6.04
CA ALA A 54 -4.04 -8.54 7.04
C ALA A 54 -3.18 -9.63 6.39
N SER A 55 -2.71 -9.43 5.15
CA SER A 55 -1.84 -10.38 4.45
C SER A 55 -0.54 -10.67 5.19
N ILE A 56 -0.08 -9.77 6.08
CA ILE A 56 1.07 -10.03 6.96
C ILE A 56 0.81 -11.16 7.97
N LEU A 57 -0.44 -11.42 8.34
CA LEU A 57 -0.83 -12.52 9.24
C LEU A 57 -1.21 -13.79 8.48
N ASP A 58 -1.89 -13.64 7.34
CA ASP A 58 -2.25 -14.75 6.45
C ASP A 58 -2.24 -14.26 4.99
N ALA A 59 -1.20 -14.65 4.24
CA ALA A 59 -1.04 -14.23 2.85
C ALA A 59 -2.19 -14.66 1.92
N ASP A 60 -2.93 -15.72 2.26
CA ASP A 60 -4.00 -16.26 1.40
C ASP A 60 -5.36 -15.64 1.77
N LYS A 61 -5.62 -15.45 3.07
CA LYS A 61 -6.95 -15.05 3.58
C LYS A 61 -7.03 -13.61 4.06
N GLY A 62 -5.91 -13.00 4.44
CA GLY A 62 -5.85 -11.68 5.08
C GLY A 62 -6.16 -10.51 4.16
N GLY A 63 -6.03 -10.70 2.84
CA GLY A 63 -6.29 -9.63 1.86
C GLY A 63 -5.23 -8.52 1.88
N SER A 64 -5.13 -7.79 0.77
CA SER A 64 -4.14 -6.72 0.59
C SER A 64 -4.57 -5.74 -0.50
N TRP A 65 -3.88 -4.59 -0.55
CA TRP A 65 -3.93 -3.69 -1.70
C TRP A 65 -2.56 -3.63 -2.38
N GLU A 66 -2.41 -4.30 -3.51
CA GLU A 66 -1.23 -4.21 -4.37
C GLU A 66 -1.41 -3.04 -5.35
N LEU A 67 -0.42 -2.17 -5.43
CA LEU A 67 -0.25 -1.16 -6.48
C LEU A 67 1.24 -1.15 -6.83
N ALA A 68 1.59 -1.61 -8.03
CA ALA A 68 2.98 -1.82 -8.39
C ALA A 68 3.18 -1.76 -9.90
N SER A 69 4.46 -1.64 -10.31
CA SER A 69 4.87 -1.83 -11.69
C SER A 69 4.42 -3.21 -12.19
N ASP A 70 3.86 -3.25 -13.40
CA ASP A 70 3.44 -4.49 -14.03
C ASP A 70 4.62 -5.33 -14.57
N ILE A 71 5.79 -4.70 -14.65
CA ILE A 71 7.05 -5.34 -15.02
C ILE A 71 8.00 -5.43 -13.81
N ALA A 72 8.96 -6.36 -13.89
CA ALA A 72 10.02 -6.49 -12.90
C ALA A 72 10.83 -5.19 -12.81
N THR A 73 11.03 -4.71 -11.60
CA THR A 73 11.73 -3.44 -11.32
C THR A 73 12.52 -3.55 -10.05
N ARG A 74 13.64 -2.82 -9.98
CA ARG A 74 14.29 -2.61 -8.69
C ARG A 74 13.50 -1.58 -7.90
N THR A 75 13.24 -1.83 -6.62
CA THR A 75 12.55 -0.88 -5.75
C THR A 75 13.49 -0.25 -4.72
N ARG A 76 13.16 0.99 -4.32
CA ARG A 76 13.77 1.67 -3.17
C ARG A 76 12.68 2.40 -2.41
N GLN A 77 12.60 2.14 -1.12
CA GLN A 77 11.63 2.77 -0.23
C GLN A 77 12.32 3.75 0.72
N PHE A 78 11.74 4.92 0.93
CA PHE A 78 12.22 5.93 1.88
C PHE A 78 11.10 6.92 2.22
N TYR A 79 11.19 7.57 3.38
CA TYR A 79 10.28 8.65 3.73
C TYR A 79 10.72 9.96 3.07
N PHE A 80 9.76 10.74 2.60
CA PHE A 80 10.04 12.12 2.19
C PHE A 80 10.47 12.93 3.43
N PRO A 81 11.58 13.69 3.36
CA PRO A 81 12.17 14.34 4.53
C PRO A 81 11.16 15.11 5.37
N ASP A 82 11.26 14.95 6.69
CA ASP A 82 10.44 15.64 7.69
C ASP A 82 8.92 15.42 7.56
N THR A 83 8.50 14.32 6.92
CA THR A 83 7.07 13.96 6.76
C THR A 83 6.81 12.48 7.01
N ASN A 84 5.54 12.11 7.19
CA ASN A 84 5.07 10.72 7.17
C ASN A 84 4.63 10.26 5.76
N VAL A 85 5.12 10.90 4.70
CA VAL A 85 4.87 10.47 3.32
C VAL A 85 5.92 9.43 2.94
N LEU A 86 5.48 8.21 2.65
CA LEU A 86 6.34 7.12 2.24
C LEU A 86 6.44 7.10 0.71
N ILE A 87 7.66 7.04 0.19
CA ILE A 87 7.94 6.94 -1.24
C ILE A 87 8.50 5.56 -1.55
N THR A 88 7.80 4.81 -2.41
CA THR A 88 8.31 3.58 -3.03
C THR A 88 8.64 3.87 -4.49
N ARG A 89 9.92 3.93 -4.83
CA ARG A 89 10.41 4.22 -6.18
C ARG A 89 10.74 2.94 -6.93
N PHE A 90 10.24 2.83 -8.15
CA PHE A 90 10.43 1.72 -9.08
C PHE A 90 11.37 2.15 -10.21
N TYR A 91 12.38 1.32 -10.47
CA TYR A 91 13.37 1.54 -11.52
C TYR A 91 13.29 0.42 -12.55
N ALA A 92 12.98 0.77 -13.79
CA ALA A 92 13.11 -0.07 -14.98
C ALA A 92 14.13 0.51 -15.95
N GLU A 93 14.44 -0.24 -17.01
CA GLU A 93 15.27 0.23 -18.12
C GLU A 93 14.67 1.47 -18.80
N ASP A 94 13.36 1.42 -19.08
CA ASP A 94 12.65 2.46 -19.86
C ASP A 94 11.98 3.55 -19.02
N GLY A 95 12.05 3.48 -17.69
CA GLY A 95 11.31 4.42 -16.85
C GLY A 95 11.60 4.36 -15.36
N VAL A 96 11.22 5.46 -14.70
CA VAL A 96 11.25 5.61 -13.25
C VAL A 96 9.88 6.11 -12.81
N ALA A 97 9.28 5.42 -11.85
CA ALA A 97 8.01 5.81 -11.25
C ALA A 97 8.08 5.73 -9.73
N GLU A 98 7.20 6.47 -9.07
CA GLU A 98 7.08 6.52 -7.63
C GLU A 98 5.63 6.30 -7.21
N ILE A 99 5.45 5.57 -6.12
CA ILE A 99 4.22 5.61 -5.34
C ILE A 99 4.49 6.44 -4.10
N GLN A 100 3.65 7.44 -3.86
CA GLN A 100 3.59 8.18 -2.60
C GLN A 100 2.40 7.65 -1.80
N ASP A 101 2.69 7.00 -0.69
CA ASP A 101 1.71 6.47 0.25
C ASP A 101 1.66 7.36 1.49
N PHE A 102 0.48 7.86 1.85
CA PHE A 102 0.30 8.70 3.04
C PHE A 102 -1.15 8.73 3.50
N MET A 103 -1.35 9.17 4.74
CA MET A 103 -2.66 9.41 5.31
C MET A 103 -2.74 10.86 5.80
N PRO A 104 -3.65 11.70 5.25
CA PRO A 104 -3.82 13.07 5.72
C PRO A 104 -4.32 13.12 7.16
N VAL A 105 -3.68 13.94 7.99
CA VAL A 105 -4.24 14.33 9.29
C VAL A 105 -5.33 15.36 9.03
N VAL A 106 -6.57 15.05 9.40
CA VAL A 106 -7.72 15.95 9.28
C VAL A 106 -8.13 16.47 10.66
N ASP A 107 -8.31 17.79 10.75
CA ASP A 107 -8.87 18.45 11.93
C ASP A 107 -10.36 18.08 12.15
N GLU A 108 -10.92 18.46 13.30
CA GLU A 108 -12.29 18.20 13.78
C GLU A 108 -13.43 18.83 12.94
N SER A 109 -13.27 18.85 11.62
CA SER A 109 -14.30 19.19 10.65
C SER A 109 -15.23 17.99 10.37
N ARG A 110 -16.27 18.20 9.56
CA ARG A 110 -17.10 17.10 9.01
C ARG A 110 -16.30 16.04 8.23
N GLU A 111 -15.05 16.33 7.81
CA GLU A 111 -14.17 15.34 7.20
C GLU A 111 -13.51 14.40 8.22
N ALA A 112 -13.60 14.68 9.52
CA ALA A 112 -12.98 13.86 10.57
C ALA A 112 -13.51 12.42 10.62
N SER A 113 -14.68 12.13 10.03
CA SER A 113 -15.19 10.76 9.90
C SER A 113 -14.69 10.03 8.65
N ARG A 114 -14.03 10.75 7.71
CA ARG A 114 -13.54 10.20 6.45
C ARG A 114 -12.04 9.91 6.55
N HIS A 115 -11.73 8.69 6.94
CA HIS A 115 -10.36 8.18 6.94
C HIS A 115 -9.89 7.95 5.50
N ARG A 116 -8.67 8.40 5.20
CA ARG A 116 -8.11 8.36 3.84
C ARG A 116 -6.73 7.73 3.86
N LEU A 117 -6.59 6.62 3.15
CA LEU A 117 -5.31 6.10 2.71
C LEU A 117 -5.13 6.52 1.26
N ILE A 118 -4.13 7.34 0.98
CA ILE A 118 -3.86 7.88 -0.35
C ILE A 118 -2.61 7.22 -0.90
N ARG A 119 -2.72 6.68 -2.11
CA ARG A 119 -1.62 6.11 -2.89
C ARG A 119 -1.57 6.83 -4.22
N ARG A 120 -0.51 7.62 -4.46
CA ARG A 120 -0.36 8.43 -5.67
C ARG A 120 0.77 7.90 -6.53
N VAL A 121 0.46 7.52 -7.77
CA VAL A 121 1.46 7.11 -8.77
C VAL A 121 1.97 8.35 -9.52
N ILE A 122 3.29 8.49 -9.63
CA ILE A 122 3.95 9.54 -10.40
C ILE A 122 4.97 8.90 -11.32
N CYS A 123 4.87 9.15 -12.62
CA CYS A 123 5.96 8.82 -13.54
C CYS A 123 6.98 9.97 -13.51
N VAL A 124 8.19 9.69 -13.02
CA VAL A 124 9.28 10.67 -12.91
C VAL A 124 10.00 10.82 -14.25
N ARG A 125 10.15 9.73 -14.99
CA ARG A 125 10.79 9.69 -16.31
C ARG A 125 10.29 8.48 -17.10
N GLY A 126 10.12 8.65 -18.40
CA GLY A 126 9.83 7.56 -19.33
C GLY A 126 8.38 7.10 -19.22
N SER A 127 8.17 5.79 -19.33
CA SER A 127 6.85 5.17 -19.16
C SER A 127 7.01 3.86 -18.41
N LEU A 128 6.07 3.56 -17.51
CA LEU A 128 6.07 2.32 -16.74
C LEU A 128 4.63 1.83 -16.58
N PRO A 129 4.30 0.60 -17.01
CA PRO A 129 2.97 0.06 -16.80
C PRO A 129 2.75 -0.22 -15.30
N PHE A 130 1.57 0.09 -14.78
CA PHE A 130 1.17 -0.21 -13.41
C PHE A 130 -0.08 -1.07 -13.40
N ARG A 131 -0.17 -1.93 -12.39
CA ARG A 131 -1.39 -2.66 -12.06
C ARG A 131 -1.80 -2.40 -10.62
N THR A 132 -3.08 -2.56 -10.34
CA THR A 132 -3.63 -2.54 -8.98
C THR A 132 -4.49 -3.79 -8.76
N ARG A 133 -4.38 -4.37 -7.56
CA ARG A 133 -5.26 -5.43 -7.07
C ARG A 133 -5.70 -5.05 -5.67
N ILE A 134 -7.01 -5.00 -5.46
CA ILE A 134 -7.60 -4.63 -4.16
C ILE A 134 -8.44 -5.82 -3.71
N ALA A 135 -8.07 -6.42 -2.58
CA ALA A 135 -8.73 -7.60 -2.04
C ALA A 135 -9.02 -7.39 -0.54
N PRO A 136 -10.04 -6.59 -0.17
CA PRO A 136 -10.37 -6.33 1.22
C PRO A 136 -11.02 -7.53 1.89
N ARG A 137 -10.92 -7.60 3.22
CA ARG A 137 -11.46 -8.67 4.05
C ARG A 137 -12.13 -8.08 5.28
N PHE A 138 -13.46 -8.00 5.27
CA PHE A 138 -14.24 -7.43 6.37
C PHE A 138 -14.48 -8.45 7.48
N GLY A 139 -14.70 -7.98 8.71
CA GLY A 139 -14.90 -8.85 9.88
C GLY A 139 -13.76 -9.86 10.09
N TYR A 140 -12.50 -9.46 9.87
CA TYR A 140 -11.33 -10.36 9.86
C TYR A 140 -11.40 -11.48 8.80
N GLY A 141 -12.08 -11.22 7.68
CA GLY A 141 -12.29 -12.18 6.60
C GLY A 141 -13.50 -13.11 6.80
N ALA A 142 -14.31 -12.90 7.84
CA ALA A 142 -15.53 -13.66 8.07
C ALA A 142 -16.73 -13.13 7.27
N GLU A 143 -16.71 -11.86 6.88
CA GLU A 143 -17.84 -11.21 6.22
C GLU A 143 -17.62 -11.18 4.69
N PRO A 144 -18.57 -11.71 3.89
CA PRO A 144 -18.51 -11.60 2.44
C PRO A 144 -18.83 -10.16 2.02
N HIS A 145 -18.30 -9.74 0.88
CA HIS A 145 -18.62 -8.43 0.31
C HIS A 145 -18.96 -8.52 -1.17
N THR A 146 -19.65 -7.49 -1.66
CA THR A 146 -19.86 -7.26 -3.08
C THR A 146 -18.98 -6.11 -3.56
N VAL A 147 -18.72 -6.04 -4.86
CA VAL A 147 -17.99 -4.91 -5.47
C VAL A 147 -18.82 -4.29 -6.59
N ARG A 148 -18.92 -2.96 -6.56
CA ARG A 148 -19.53 -2.16 -7.64
C ARG A 148 -18.46 -1.25 -8.21
N VAL A 149 -18.13 -1.45 -9.49
CA VAL A 149 -17.11 -0.67 -10.19
C VAL A 149 -17.78 0.37 -11.09
N GLN A 150 -17.34 1.62 -10.94
CA GLN A 150 -17.72 2.78 -11.75
C GLN A 150 -16.46 3.41 -12.36
N VAL A 151 -16.62 4.43 -13.21
CA VAL A 151 -15.53 5.02 -14.00
C VAL A 151 -14.35 5.52 -13.13
N HIS A 152 -14.60 5.95 -11.90
CA HIS A 152 -13.59 6.49 -10.99
C HIS A 152 -13.65 5.95 -9.56
N GLU A 153 -14.46 4.90 -9.33
CA GLU A 153 -14.73 4.41 -7.98
C GLU A 153 -14.97 2.90 -8.02
N ALA A 154 -14.47 2.19 -7.00
CA ALA A 154 -14.89 0.84 -6.69
C ALA A 154 -15.39 0.83 -5.25
N VAL A 155 -16.65 0.46 -5.04
CA VAL A 155 -17.26 0.38 -3.71
C VAL A 155 -17.34 -1.09 -3.31
N PHE A 156 -16.77 -1.40 -2.14
CA PHE A 156 -16.86 -2.71 -1.50
C PHE A 156 -17.85 -2.62 -0.35
N ASP A 157 -18.97 -3.36 -0.44
CA ASP A 157 -20.03 -3.36 0.57
C ASP A 157 -20.12 -4.74 1.21
N SER A 158 -20.03 -4.79 2.55
CA SER A 158 -20.08 -5.99 3.39
C SER A 158 -21.27 -5.98 4.33
#